data_AF-A0A965V8D6-F1
#
_entry.id   AF-A0A965V8D6-F1
#
_cell.length_a   1.000
_cell.length_b   1.000
_cell.length_c   1.000
_cell.angle_alpha   90.00
_cell.angle_beta   90.00
_cell.angle_gamma   90.00
#
_symmetry.space_group_name_H-M   'P 1'
#
loop_
_entity.id
_entity.type
_entity.pdbx_description
1 polymer ?
#
loop_
_entity_poly.entity_id
_entity_poly.type
_entity_poly.pdbx_seq_one_letter_code
_entity_poly.pdbx_strand_id
1 'polypeptide(L)'
;MDTKDRYSKTFLVMSGSALLSAFFYKNGKGNLAAASFIPFIFSSGYLAYLFTQPAKLHLSKEQKKRLNPEYKGENDCKFSRLEKIEIDGIKVKGKRYKFVNGTDICLNEKDEVVPCGFGSSIMQSLGGGGLEPKSIQTDNCWL
;
A
#
# COMPACT_ATOMS: atom_id res chain seq x y z
N MET A 1 3.43 -11.80 -10.81
CA MET A 1 3.38 -10.52 -10.07
C MET A 1 1.94 -10.35 -9.61
N ASP A 2 1.56 -11.08 -8.56
CA ASP A 2 0.17 -11.46 -8.33
C ASP A 2 -0.40 -10.79 -7.07
N THR A 3 -1.49 -10.05 -7.28
CA THR A 3 -2.65 -9.83 -6.37
C THR A 3 -2.48 -9.40 -4.91
N LYS A 4 -1.30 -9.02 -4.39
CA LYS A 4 -1.21 -8.55 -3.00
C LYS A 4 -1.62 -7.10 -2.79
N ASP A 5 -1.38 -6.23 -3.77
CA ASP A 5 -1.56 -4.78 -3.61
C ASP A 5 -3.04 -4.37 -3.58
N ARG A 6 -3.53 -4.02 -2.38
CA ARG A 6 -4.92 -3.63 -2.14
C ARG A 6 -5.29 -2.34 -2.88
N TYR A 7 -4.37 -1.39 -2.96
CA TYR A 7 -4.60 -0.16 -3.71
C TYR A 7 -4.72 -0.42 -5.21
N SER A 8 -3.85 -1.25 -5.81
CA SER A 8 -3.94 -1.59 -7.23
C SER A 8 -5.31 -2.18 -7.60
N LYS A 9 -5.81 -3.13 -6.79
CA LYS A 9 -7.15 -3.72 -7.02
C LYS A 9 -8.24 -2.65 -6.98
N THR A 10 -8.16 -1.76 -6.00
CA THR A 10 -9.14 -0.69 -5.80
C THR A 10 -9.14 0.28 -6.97
N PHE A 11 -7.97 0.72 -7.41
CA PHE A 11 -7.83 1.59 -8.58
C PHE A 11 -8.35 0.93 -9.86
N LEU A 12 -8.04 -0.35 -10.11
CA LEU A 12 -8.53 -1.06 -11.29
C LEU A 12 -10.06 -1.15 -11.32
N VAL A 13 -10.68 -1.52 -10.20
CA VAL A 13 -12.16 -1.60 -10.10
C VAL A 13 -12.76 -0.21 -10.31
N MET A 14 -12.22 0.81 -9.66
CA MET A 14 -12.70 2.18 -9.78
C MET A 14 -12.60 2.69 -11.22
N SER A 15 -11.43 2.57 -11.86
CA SER A 15 -11.25 3.01 -13.25
C SER A 15 -12.09 2.20 -14.24
N GLY A 16 -12.18 0.88 -14.04
CA GLY A 16 -12.96 -0.01 -14.90
C GLY A 16 -14.46 0.31 -14.84
N SER A 17 -14.99 0.52 -13.63
CA SER A 17 -16.38 0.93 -13.42
C SER A 17 -16.67 2.29 -14.04
N ALA A 18 -15.80 3.29 -13.82
CA ALA A 18 -16.00 4.62 -14.40
C ALA A 18 -16.04 4.57 -15.94
N LEU A 19 -15.10 3.85 -16.56
CA LEU A 19 -15.05 3.68 -18.01
C LEU A 19 -16.28 2.94 -18.55
N LEU A 20 -16.70 1.88 -17.86
CA LEU A 20 -17.87 1.09 -18.27
C LEU A 20 -19.17 1.89 -18.14
N SER A 21 -19.32 2.67 -17.07
CA SER A 21 -20.45 3.59 -16.90
C SER A 21 -20.49 4.63 -18.00
N ALA A 22 -19.35 5.26 -18.31
CA ALA A 22 -19.26 6.24 -19.39
C ALA A 22 -19.61 5.62 -20.75
N PHE A 23 -19.15 4.39 -21.02
CA PHE A 23 -19.47 3.66 -22.24
C PHE A 23 -20.98 3.36 -22.36
N PHE A 24 -21.61 2.84 -21.31
CA PHE A 24 -23.06 2.56 -21.37
C PHE A 24 -23.90 3.84 -21.45
N TYR A 25 -23.49 4.90 -20.76
CA TYR A 25 -24.16 6.19 -20.82
C TYR A 25 -24.15 6.76 -22.24
N LYS A 26 -22.97 6.77 -22.89
CA LYS A 26 -22.83 7.22 -24.29
C LYS A 26 -23.69 6.42 -25.27
N ASN A 27 -23.97 5.16 -24.97
CA ASN A 27 -24.82 4.28 -25.79
C ASN A 27 -26.31 4.32 -25.42
N GLY A 28 -26.76 5.28 -24.62
CA GLY A 28 -28.16 5.43 -24.20
C GLY A 28 -28.66 4.35 -23.23
N LYS A 29 -27.77 3.52 -22.67
CA LYS A 29 -28.11 2.44 -21.73
C LYS A 29 -28.02 2.91 -20.27
N GLY A 30 -28.84 3.90 -19.91
CA GLY A 30 -28.79 4.56 -18.60
C GLY A 30 -28.84 3.62 -17.39
N ASN A 31 -29.70 2.60 -17.42
CA ASN A 31 -29.80 1.61 -16.32
C ASN A 31 -28.50 0.80 -16.14
N LEU A 32 -27.84 0.42 -17.24
CA LEU A 32 -26.57 -0.29 -17.19
C LEU A 32 -25.42 0.64 -16.78
N ALA A 33 -25.48 1.92 -17.18
CA ALA A 33 -24.54 2.93 -16.73
C ALA A 33 -24.61 3.12 -15.21
N ALA A 34 -25.82 3.23 -14.65
CA ALA A 34 -26.03 3.32 -13.20
C ALA A 34 -25.55 2.05 -12.48
N ALA A 35 -25.89 0.86 -12.98
CA ALA A 35 -25.45 -0.40 -12.39
C ALA A 35 -23.92 -0.56 -12.37
N SER A 36 -23.25 -0.17 -13.47
CA SER A 36 -21.78 -0.19 -13.56
C SER A 36 -21.09 0.88 -12.73
N PHE A 37 -21.82 1.90 -12.25
CA PHE A 37 -21.29 2.95 -11.37
C PHE A 37 -21.30 2.54 -9.89
N ILE A 38 -22.13 1.55 -9.52
CA ILE A 38 -22.19 1.05 -8.13
C ILE A 38 -20.79 0.61 -7.62
N PRO A 39 -20.01 -0.22 -8.35
CA PRO A 39 -18.68 -0.60 -7.87
C PRO A 39 -17.68 0.57 -7.83
N PHE A 40 -17.89 1.66 -8.58
CA PHE A 40 -17.10 2.90 -8.44
C PHE A 40 -17.31 3.53 -7.06
N ILE A 41 -18.56 3.61 -6.59
CA ILE A 41 -18.88 4.15 -5.25
C ILE A 41 -18.25 3.26 -4.16
N PHE A 42 -18.45 1.94 -4.25
CA PHE A 42 -17.90 1.01 -3.26
C PHE A 42 -16.36 1.00 -3.25
N SER A 43 -15.71 1.04 -4.41
CA SER A 43 -14.25 1.11 -4.48
C SER A 43 -13.71 2.43 -3.93
N SER A 44 -14.41 3.55 -4.12
CA SER A 44 -14.06 4.83 -3.49
C SER A 44 -14.16 4.77 -1.97
N GLY A 45 -15.24 4.17 -1.43
CA GLY A 45 -15.38 3.93 0.01
C GLY A 45 -14.29 2.99 0.56
N TYR A 46 -13.96 1.93 -0.18
CA TYR A 46 -12.88 1.02 0.20
C TYR A 46 -11.50 1.69 0.14
N LEU A 47 -11.28 2.61 -0.81
CA LEU A 47 -10.07 3.41 -0.86
C LEU A 47 -9.91 4.24 0.42
N ALA A 48 -10.98 4.93 0.84
CA ALA A 48 -11.00 5.68 2.10
C ALA A 48 -10.75 4.78 3.32
N TYR A 49 -11.31 3.58 3.32
CA TYR A 49 -11.02 2.58 4.36
C TYR A 49 -9.55 2.17 4.38
N LEU A 50 -8.90 1.97 3.23
CA LEU A 50 -7.48 1.58 3.19
C LEU A 50 -6.56 2.62 3.84
N PHE A 51 -6.88 3.92 3.77
CA PHE A 51 -6.10 4.96 4.45
C PHE A 51 -6.08 4.83 5.98
N THR A 52 -7.05 4.15 6.57
CA THR A 52 -7.11 3.92 8.02
C THR A 52 -6.48 2.60 8.43
N GLN A 53 -6.08 1.76 7.47
CA GLN A 53 -5.48 0.47 7.73
C GLN A 53 -3.96 0.58 7.78
N PRO A 54 -3.27 -0.22 8.59
CA PRO A 54 -1.81 -0.25 8.57
C PRO A 54 -1.27 -0.75 7.23
N ALA A 55 -0.04 -0.35 6.92
CA ALA A 55 0.70 -0.94 5.81
C ALA A 55 1.03 -2.41 6.12
N LYS A 56 1.10 -3.24 5.08
CA LYS A 56 1.37 -4.68 5.21
C LYS A 56 2.66 -5.06 4.53
N LEU A 57 3.50 -5.81 5.24
CA LEU A 57 4.75 -6.32 4.72
C LEU A 57 4.64 -7.78 4.29
N HIS A 58 5.04 -8.04 3.05
CA HIS A 58 4.93 -9.35 2.41
C HIS A 58 6.31 -9.94 2.13
N LEU A 59 6.95 -10.49 3.17
CA LEU A 59 8.21 -11.21 3.03
C LEU A 59 8.00 -12.72 3.13
N SER A 60 8.71 -13.49 2.28
CA SER A 60 8.85 -14.93 2.45
C SER A 60 9.67 -15.27 3.70
N LYS A 61 9.54 -16.49 4.23
CA LYS A 61 10.34 -16.94 5.39
C LYS A 61 11.85 -16.85 5.12
N GLU A 62 12.27 -17.14 3.90
CA GLU A 62 13.68 -17.04 3.48
C GLU A 62 14.17 -15.59 3.44
N GLN A 63 13.35 -14.68 2.90
CA GLN A 63 13.66 -13.25 2.87
C GLN A 63 13.79 -12.67 4.28
N LYS A 64 12.91 -13.07 5.21
CA LYS A 64 12.99 -12.67 6.62
C LYS A 64 14.31 -13.12 7.26
N LYS A 65 14.70 -14.38 7.06
CA LYS A 65 15.97 -14.90 7.58
C LYS A 65 17.18 -14.19 6.98
N ARG A 66 17.18 -13.99 5.65
CA ARG A 66 18.30 -13.37 4.93
C ARG A 66 18.50 -11.90 5.29
N LEU A 67 17.42 -11.15 5.42
CA LEU A 67 17.48 -9.70 5.66
C LEU A 67 17.53 -9.33 7.13
N ASN A 68 17.05 -10.21 8.01
CA ASN A 68 16.93 -9.96 9.45
C ASN A 68 16.36 -8.55 9.76
N PRO A 69 15.18 -8.22 9.22
CA PRO A 69 14.58 -6.88 9.36
C PRO A 69 14.24 -6.57 10.82
N GLU A 70 14.34 -5.29 11.17
CA GLU A 70 13.70 -4.75 12.37
C GLU A 70 12.41 -4.05 11.96
N TYR A 71 11.36 -4.22 12.74
CA TYR A 71 9.99 -3.79 12.45
C TYR A 71 9.57 -2.68 13.40
N LYS A 72 8.77 -1.75 12.89
CA LYS A 72 8.09 -0.72 13.66
C LYS A 72 6.62 -0.70 13.24
N GLY A 73 5.71 -0.92 14.18
CA GLY A 73 4.28 -0.68 14.03
C GLY A 73 3.90 0.77 14.34
N GLU A 74 2.66 1.12 14.03
CA GLU A 74 2.13 2.50 14.15
C GLU A 74 2.22 3.06 15.57
N ASN A 75 2.06 2.21 16.59
CA ASN A 75 2.10 2.59 18.00
C ASN A 75 3.44 2.30 18.69
N ASP A 76 4.44 1.80 17.96
CA ASP A 76 5.74 1.51 18.56
C ASP A 76 6.60 2.78 18.58
N CYS A 77 7.40 3.00 19.63
CA CYS A 77 8.39 4.08 19.61
C CYS A 77 9.78 3.64 19.14
N LYS A 78 10.08 2.35 18.91
CA LYS A 78 11.38 1.92 18.38
C LYS A 78 11.25 0.73 17.45
N PHE A 79 12.27 0.53 16.63
CA PHE A 79 12.40 -0.70 15.86
C PHE A 79 12.66 -1.88 16.80
N SER A 80 12.07 -3.03 16.48
CA SER A 80 12.24 -4.27 17.22
C SER A 80 12.41 -5.44 16.26
N ARG A 81 13.08 -6.51 16.69
CA ARG A 81 13.16 -7.77 15.90
C ARG A 81 11.91 -8.63 16.01
N LEU A 82 10.89 -8.17 16.75
CA LEU A 82 9.63 -8.88 16.84
C LEU A 82 8.94 -8.79 15.48
N GLU A 83 8.64 -9.95 14.90
CA GLU A 83 8.03 -10.02 13.58
C GLU A 83 6.65 -9.38 13.58
N LYS A 84 6.40 -8.47 12.63
CA LYS A 84 5.12 -7.81 12.42
C LYS A 84 4.74 -7.87 10.94
N ILE A 85 3.48 -8.18 10.68
CA ILE A 85 2.90 -8.10 9.33
C ILE A 85 2.40 -6.68 9.07
N GLU A 86 1.74 -6.10 10.06
CA GLU A 86 1.24 -4.73 10.04
C GLU A 86 2.31 -3.80 10.60
N ILE A 87 2.70 -2.83 9.80
CA ILE A 87 3.86 -1.99 10.07
C ILE A 87 3.61 -0.53 9.65
N ASP A 88 4.32 0.37 10.31
CA ASP A 88 4.54 1.76 9.90
C ASP A 88 5.91 1.89 9.21
N GLY A 89 6.88 1.04 9.58
CA GLY A 89 8.19 1.02 8.94
C GLY A 89 9.00 -0.25 9.18
N ILE A 90 10.09 -0.38 8.41
CA ILE A 90 11.14 -1.39 8.65
C ILE A 90 12.52 -0.77 8.57
N LYS A 91 13.47 -1.41 9.25
CA LYS A 91 14.90 -1.14 9.13
C LYS A 91 15.60 -2.39 8.60
N VAL A 92 16.27 -2.26 7.46
CA VAL A 92 16.95 -3.36 6.77
C VAL A 92 18.28 -2.84 6.22
N LYS A 93 19.37 -3.58 6.46
CA LYS A 93 20.72 -3.22 6.00
C LYS A 93 21.11 -1.76 6.35
N GLY A 94 20.75 -1.32 7.57
CA GLY A 94 21.01 0.04 8.06
C GLY A 94 20.11 1.14 7.49
N LYS A 95 19.24 0.84 6.52
CA LYS A 95 18.30 1.79 5.92
C LYS A 95 16.93 1.72 6.60
N ARG A 96 16.33 2.88 6.85
CA ARG A 96 14.98 3.01 7.46
C ARG A 96 13.96 3.33 6.39
N TYR A 97 12.86 2.59 6.35
CA TYR A 97 11.75 2.80 5.42
C TYR A 97 10.48 3.08 6.20
N LYS A 98 9.75 4.12 5.78
CA LYS A 98 8.40 4.44 6.28
C LYS A 98 7.36 4.11 5.21
N PHE A 99 6.21 3.63 5.64
CA PHE A 99 5.13 3.22 4.76
C PHE A 99 3.87 4.03 5.06
N VAL A 100 3.16 4.37 4.00
CA VAL A 100 1.86 5.03 4.04
C VAL A 100 0.82 3.97 4.36
N ASN A 101 -0.16 4.33 5.16
CA ASN A 101 -1.27 3.46 5.53
C ASN A 101 -1.97 2.85 4.31
N GLY A 102 -2.39 1.60 4.47
CA GLY A 102 -3.05 0.78 3.46
C GLY A 102 -2.11 0.19 2.41
N THR A 103 -0.85 0.62 2.34
CA THR A 103 0.08 0.13 1.32
C THR A 103 0.52 -1.29 1.59
N ASP A 104 0.84 -2.01 0.53
CA ASP A 104 1.41 -3.35 0.57
C ASP A 104 2.85 -3.27 0.05
N ILE A 105 3.79 -3.76 0.86
CA ILE A 105 5.23 -3.65 0.64
C ILE A 105 5.84 -5.03 0.44
N CYS A 106 6.70 -5.13 -0.57
CA CYS A 106 7.35 -6.34 -1.03
C CYS A 106 8.86 -6.10 -1.18
N LEU A 107 9.57 -7.15 -1.63
CA LEU A 107 10.93 -7.02 -2.12
C LEU A 107 10.97 -7.28 -3.62
N ASN A 108 11.82 -6.55 -4.32
CA ASN A 108 12.17 -6.88 -5.70
C ASN A 108 13.23 -8.00 -5.75
N GLU A 109 13.62 -8.40 -6.96
CA GLU A 109 14.63 -9.44 -7.20
C GLU A 109 16.02 -9.10 -6.63
N LYS A 110 16.28 -7.82 -6.32
CA LYS A 110 17.52 -7.31 -5.74
C LYS A 110 17.45 -7.16 -4.22
N ASP A 111 16.40 -7.68 -3.56
CA ASP A 111 16.14 -7.50 -2.14
C ASP A 111 15.99 -6.02 -1.70
N GLU A 112 15.50 -5.18 -2.59
CA GLU A 112 15.16 -3.79 -2.27
C GLU A 112 13.70 -3.70 -1.87
N VAL A 113 13.43 -2.88 -0.86
CA VAL A 113 12.10 -2.61 -0.34
C VAL A 113 11.34 -1.78 -1.36
N VAL A 114 10.26 -2.34 -1.90
CA VAL A 114 9.44 -1.70 -2.94
C VAL A 114 7.95 -1.87 -2.65
N PRO A 115 7.09 -0.96 -3.14
CA PRO A 115 5.66 -1.20 -3.18
C PRO A 115 5.35 -2.46 -3.99
N CYS A 116 4.41 -3.29 -3.53
CA CYS A 116 4.04 -4.54 -4.21
C CYS A 116 3.37 -4.33 -5.59
N GLY A 117 2.80 -3.15 -5.83
CA GLY A 117 2.04 -2.85 -7.04
C GLY A 117 1.93 -1.36 -7.30
N PHE A 118 1.31 -1.00 -8.44
CA PHE A 118 1.23 0.39 -8.90
C PHE A 118 0.40 1.26 -7.95
N GLY A 119 -0.67 0.72 -7.36
CA GLY A 119 -1.51 1.44 -6.40
C GLY A 119 -0.73 1.83 -5.16
N SER A 120 -0.06 0.88 -4.50
CA SER A 120 0.81 1.20 -3.37
C SER A 120 1.96 2.13 -3.75
N SER A 121 2.47 2.05 -4.99
CA SER A 121 3.49 2.98 -5.49
C SER A 121 2.99 4.42 -5.55
N ILE A 122 1.79 4.63 -6.12
CA ILE A 122 1.13 5.95 -6.17
C ILE A 122 0.92 6.47 -4.75
N MET A 123 0.39 5.63 -3.86
CA MET A 123 0.08 6.03 -2.48
C MET A 123 1.32 6.37 -1.66
N GLN A 124 2.40 5.61 -1.81
CA GLN A 124 3.70 5.94 -1.22
C GLN A 124 4.23 7.28 -1.70
N SER A 125 4.12 7.54 -3.01
CA SER A 125 4.58 8.79 -3.62
C SER A 125 3.78 10.00 -3.13
N LEU A 126 2.46 9.88 -3.05
CA LEU A 126 1.57 10.96 -2.59
C LEU A 126 1.65 11.19 -1.08
N GLY A 127 1.73 10.12 -0.29
CA GLY A 127 1.75 10.19 1.17
C GLY A 127 3.13 10.43 1.78
N GLY A 128 4.17 10.61 0.97
CA GLY A 128 5.53 10.89 1.44
C GLY A 128 6.19 9.73 2.20
N GLY A 129 5.87 8.49 1.82
CA GLY A 129 6.55 7.29 2.31
C GLY A 129 7.85 6.99 1.54
N GLY A 130 8.50 5.89 1.89
CA GLY A 130 9.68 5.36 1.21
C GLY A 130 10.93 5.34 2.09
N LEU A 131 12.10 5.44 1.45
CA LEU A 131 13.39 5.44 2.13
C LEU A 131 13.58 6.77 2.88
N GLU A 132 13.65 6.68 4.20
CA GLU A 132 14.05 7.75 5.11
C GLU A 132 13.45 9.14 4.79
N PRO A 133 12.11 9.26 4.69
CA PRO A 133 11.47 10.54 4.42
C PRO A 133 11.74 11.53 5.55
N LYS A 134 11.67 12.83 5.24
CA LYS A 134 11.93 13.93 6.20
C LYS A 134 11.16 13.77 7.52
N SER A 135 9.95 13.22 7.47
CA SER A 135 9.07 12.99 8.63
C SER A 135 9.66 12.07 9.70
N ILE A 136 10.67 11.25 9.38
CA ILE A 136 11.28 10.30 10.34
C ILE A 136 12.74 10.62 10.68
N GLN A 137 13.35 11.61 10.02
CA GLN A 137 14.78 11.87 10.18
C GLN A 137 15.13 12.43 11.56
N THR A 138 14.24 13.26 12.12
CA THR A 138 14.41 13.91 13.43
C THR A 138 13.51 13.34 14.52
N ASP A 139 12.73 12.30 14.21
CA ASP A 139 11.81 11.69 15.18
C ASP A 139 12.56 10.68 16.06
N ASN A 140 12.64 10.96 17.36
CA ASN A 140 13.28 10.09 18.35
C ASN A 140 12.69 8.68 18.38
N CYS A 141 11.42 8.51 18.00
CA CYS A 141 10.80 7.19 17.90
C CYS A 141 11.22 6.40 16.64
N TRP A 142 12.04 7.00 15.77
CA TRP A 142 12.59 6.35 14.58
C TRP A 142 14.11 6.22 14.62
N LEU A 143 14.78 6.79 15.63
CA LEU A 143 16.24 6.73 15.81
C LEU A 143 16.69 5.40 16.44
#